data_AF-A0A1G2EM93-F1
#
_entry.id   AF-A0A1G2EM93-F1
#
_cell.length_a   1.000
_cell.length_b   1.000
_cell.length_c   1.000
_cell.angle_alpha   90.00
_cell.angle_beta   90.00
_cell.angle_gamma   90.00
#
_symmetry.space_group_name_H-M   'P 1'
#
loop_
_entity.id
_entity.type
_entity.pdbx_description
1 polymer ?
#
loop_
_entity_poly.entity_id
_entity_poly.type
_entity_poly.pdbx_seq_one_letter_code
_entity_poly.pdbx_strand_id
1 'polypeptide(L)'
;MPIDKVVIAAAGEGTRMLHLTANKSKHLIKVRKRPFLAYLLDNLFLAGYRDLILVTGYKEELIEEFLRKYKPPFSSIKYSIRTLSQYEKLGPKSVIYGTACPLMVSEEAVGKESFVYLCGDNLYSVQDLKEMRNGGKYNYVAGVYKKNPEKYGVLIQEGEFLEKIVEKPKEFLGNMVNAGLYKFTSEVFEKIKKIKKSSRGEYEITDAVSMLAKEKKVKVKVIKDFWFDFGNPADIIMLSYFLSSIKRFKKIFGRNRKFEVISARSRDAVERAVEYLKRGQVLACPTDTVYGLIADATNEKAVQRVFEIKQRDKKKPLPVFVKDIGQAKKLAAIDNDTEAFLEEIWPGKITAALERKKNSGIAPSVYVEKNTIALRIPDSKFVKDIMDKFQKPLTATSANPQGIPSTVKINDIFDYFEDSQTRPDLVVDAGDLPDSNPSTIIDFSQKRPKIIRRGK
;
A
#
# COMPACT_ATOMS: atom_id res chain seq x y z
N MET A 1 4.88 -20.05 -20.08
CA MET A 1 4.51 -18.67 -19.67
C MET A 1 4.06 -18.69 -18.22
N PRO A 2 4.27 -17.62 -17.44
CA PRO A 2 3.78 -17.54 -16.07
C PRO A 2 2.25 -17.59 -16.04
N ILE A 3 1.69 -18.33 -15.08
CA ILE A 3 0.25 -18.43 -14.90
C ILE A 3 -0.30 -17.10 -14.40
N ASP A 4 -1.38 -16.64 -15.02
CA ASP A 4 -2.02 -15.38 -14.70
C ASP A 4 -3.45 -15.53 -14.15
N LYS A 5 -4.03 -16.72 -14.36
CA LYS A 5 -5.41 -17.06 -14.00
C LYS A 5 -5.51 -17.70 -12.61
N VAL A 6 -6.46 -17.25 -11.82
CA VAL A 6 -6.73 -17.75 -10.46
C VAL A 6 -8.21 -18.06 -10.27
N VAL A 7 -8.52 -19.25 -9.75
CA VAL A 7 -9.84 -19.62 -9.25
C VAL A 7 -9.84 -19.52 -7.73
N ILE A 8 -10.78 -18.75 -7.18
CA ILE A 8 -10.92 -18.48 -5.75
C ILE A 8 -12.22 -19.10 -5.26
N ALA A 9 -12.14 -20.08 -4.37
CA ALA A 9 -13.30 -20.73 -3.78
C ALA A 9 -13.90 -19.86 -2.65
N ALA A 10 -15.02 -19.20 -2.94
CA ALA A 10 -15.69 -18.26 -2.01
C ALA A 10 -17.18 -18.57 -1.75
N ALA A 11 -17.65 -19.77 -2.07
CA ALA A 11 -19.07 -20.14 -2.04
C ALA A 11 -19.64 -20.52 -0.66
N GLY A 12 -18.78 -20.86 0.32
CA GLY A 12 -19.20 -21.47 1.57
C GLY A 12 -19.89 -20.52 2.57
N GLU A 13 -20.90 -21.04 3.27
CA GLU A 13 -21.69 -20.32 4.30
C GLU A 13 -20.87 -19.86 5.53
N GLY A 14 -19.74 -20.50 5.81
CA GLY A 14 -18.89 -20.13 6.93
C GLY A 14 -19.52 -20.33 8.30
N THR A 15 -20.30 -21.42 8.50
CA THR A 15 -21.05 -21.70 9.75
C THR A 15 -20.23 -21.63 11.03
N ARG A 16 -18.91 -21.92 10.96
CA ARG A 16 -17.98 -21.80 12.09
C ARG A 16 -17.78 -20.36 12.58
N MET A 17 -18.11 -19.36 11.78
CA MET A 17 -18.08 -17.94 12.13
C MET A 17 -19.32 -17.47 12.93
N LEU A 18 -20.26 -18.38 13.22
CA LEU A 18 -21.46 -18.11 14.02
C LEU A 18 -22.29 -16.95 13.45
N HIS A 19 -22.81 -16.06 14.30
CA HIS A 19 -23.64 -14.92 13.91
C HIS A 19 -22.94 -13.95 12.94
N LEU A 20 -21.61 -13.98 12.83
CA LEU A 20 -20.86 -13.08 11.94
C LEU A 20 -21.16 -13.33 10.45
N THR A 21 -21.61 -14.54 10.09
CA THR A 21 -22.02 -14.89 8.73
C THR A 21 -23.53 -14.95 8.53
N ALA A 22 -24.35 -14.64 9.53
CA ALA A 22 -25.82 -14.74 9.40
C ALA A 22 -26.38 -13.88 8.24
N ASN A 23 -25.79 -12.71 8.03
CA ASN A 23 -26.25 -11.73 7.03
C ASN A 23 -25.15 -11.32 6.04
N LYS A 24 -24.03 -12.06 5.96
CA LYS A 24 -22.94 -11.77 5.02
C LYS A 24 -22.05 -12.99 4.76
N SER A 25 -21.36 -13.00 3.62
CA SER A 25 -20.32 -13.99 3.35
C SER A 25 -19.14 -13.83 4.31
N LYS A 26 -18.51 -14.95 4.72
CA LYS A 26 -17.31 -14.94 5.58
C LYS A 26 -16.17 -14.12 4.99
N HIS A 27 -16.05 -14.11 3.67
CA HIS A 27 -15.03 -13.37 2.92
C HIS A 27 -15.18 -11.84 3.07
N LEU A 28 -16.37 -11.38 3.48
CA LEU A 28 -16.68 -9.96 3.69
C LEU A 28 -16.61 -9.52 5.16
N ILE A 29 -16.24 -10.43 6.06
CA ILE A 29 -15.97 -10.08 7.46
C ILE A 29 -14.81 -9.10 7.49
N LYS A 30 -15.00 -8.00 8.23
CA LYS A 30 -14.04 -6.91 8.28
C LYS A 30 -12.97 -7.20 9.33
N VAL A 31 -11.72 -7.12 8.92
CA VAL A 31 -10.55 -7.06 9.80
C VAL A 31 -9.93 -5.69 9.64
N ARG A 32 -9.70 -4.96 10.74
CA ARG A 32 -9.22 -3.56 10.73
C ARG A 32 -9.99 -2.67 9.73
N LYS A 33 -11.33 -2.75 9.78
CA LYS A 33 -12.30 -2.02 8.92
C LYS A 33 -12.33 -2.41 7.44
N ARG A 34 -11.50 -3.35 6.98
CA ARG A 34 -11.47 -3.80 5.58
C ARG A 34 -11.93 -5.27 5.45
N PRO A 35 -12.74 -5.63 4.44
CA PRO A 35 -13.14 -7.03 4.19
C PRO A 35 -11.94 -7.96 4.00
N PHE A 36 -12.00 -9.19 4.54
CA PHE A 36 -10.96 -10.22 4.38
C PHE A 36 -10.56 -10.42 2.91
N LEU A 37 -11.56 -10.54 2.02
CA LEU A 37 -11.37 -10.75 0.60
C LEU A 37 -10.46 -9.70 -0.04
N ALA A 38 -10.49 -8.45 0.44
CA ALA A 38 -9.65 -7.39 -0.11
C ALA A 38 -8.14 -7.64 0.12
N TYR A 39 -7.76 -8.26 1.24
CA TYR A 39 -6.37 -8.61 1.54
C TYR A 39 -5.85 -9.70 0.61
N LEU A 40 -6.69 -10.71 0.36
CA LEU A 40 -6.39 -11.79 -0.56
C LEU A 40 -6.23 -11.25 -1.99
N LEU A 41 -7.19 -10.44 -2.46
CA LEU A 41 -7.12 -9.83 -3.79
C LEU A 41 -5.88 -8.95 -3.94
N ASP A 42 -5.54 -8.11 -2.96
CA ASP A 42 -4.31 -7.31 -2.96
C ASP A 42 -3.07 -8.20 -3.16
N ASN A 43 -2.98 -9.29 -2.41
CA ASN A 43 -1.83 -10.20 -2.49
C ASN A 43 -1.74 -10.90 -3.86
N LEU A 44 -2.87 -11.26 -4.46
CA LEU A 44 -2.91 -11.83 -5.81
C LEU A 44 -2.45 -10.81 -6.87
N PHE A 45 -2.94 -9.56 -6.81
CA PHE A 45 -2.50 -8.52 -7.73
C PHE A 45 -1.02 -8.18 -7.56
N LEU A 46 -0.53 -8.14 -6.33
CA LEU A 46 0.90 -7.92 -6.04
C LEU A 46 1.77 -9.11 -6.46
N ALA A 47 1.24 -10.33 -6.45
CA ALA A 47 1.89 -11.51 -6.99
C ALA A 47 1.90 -11.55 -8.53
N GLY A 48 1.12 -10.67 -9.15
CA GLY A 48 1.12 -10.43 -10.59
C GLY A 48 0.05 -11.20 -11.35
N TYR A 49 -0.96 -11.75 -10.67
CA TYR A 49 -2.16 -12.31 -11.31
C TYR A 49 -3.09 -11.21 -11.82
N ARG A 50 -3.72 -11.43 -12.97
CA ARG A 50 -4.62 -10.45 -13.60
C ARG A 50 -5.97 -11.02 -14.02
N ASP A 51 -6.15 -12.34 -14.09
CA ASP A 51 -7.44 -12.96 -14.42
C ASP A 51 -7.99 -13.74 -13.22
N LEU A 52 -8.94 -13.15 -12.49
CA LEU A 52 -9.49 -13.73 -11.27
C LEU A 52 -10.93 -14.22 -11.49
N ILE A 53 -11.19 -15.47 -11.08
CA ILE A 53 -12.48 -16.12 -11.12
C ILE A 53 -12.89 -16.42 -9.68
N LEU A 54 -13.88 -15.71 -9.15
CA LEU A 54 -14.39 -15.95 -7.80
C LEU A 54 -15.62 -16.84 -7.91
N VAL A 55 -15.52 -18.05 -7.34
CA VAL A 55 -16.66 -18.96 -7.30
C VAL A 55 -17.46 -18.67 -6.03
N THR A 56 -18.65 -18.11 -6.20
CA THR A 56 -19.52 -17.59 -5.14
C THR A 56 -20.70 -18.53 -4.88
N GLY A 57 -21.53 -18.21 -3.89
CA GLY A 57 -22.67 -19.02 -3.49
C GLY A 57 -23.43 -18.30 -2.38
N TYR A 58 -23.19 -18.66 -1.12
CA TYR A 58 -23.84 -17.98 -0.01
C TYR A 58 -23.54 -16.46 0.03
N LYS A 59 -24.60 -15.64 -0.04
CA LYS A 59 -24.56 -14.16 -0.02
C LYS A 59 -23.69 -13.57 -1.14
N GLU A 60 -23.78 -14.15 -2.34
CA GLU A 60 -22.97 -13.73 -3.48
C GLU A 60 -23.25 -12.31 -3.97
N GLU A 61 -24.49 -11.82 -3.82
CA GLU A 61 -24.88 -10.45 -4.15
C GLU A 61 -24.02 -9.40 -3.42
N LEU A 62 -23.65 -9.68 -2.17
CA LEU A 62 -22.78 -8.81 -1.37
C LEU A 62 -21.32 -8.88 -1.83
N ILE A 63 -20.89 -10.03 -2.34
CA ILE A 63 -19.54 -10.18 -2.91
C ILE A 63 -19.46 -9.36 -4.20
N GLU A 64 -20.47 -9.45 -5.06
CA GLU A 64 -20.54 -8.65 -6.30
C GLU A 64 -20.54 -7.14 -6.02
N GLU A 65 -21.33 -6.70 -5.03
CA GLU A 65 -21.35 -5.30 -4.60
C GLU A 65 -19.95 -4.84 -4.13
N PHE A 66 -19.27 -5.68 -3.33
CA PHE A 66 -17.90 -5.42 -2.90
C PHE A 66 -16.94 -5.30 -4.09
N LEU A 67 -17.02 -6.22 -5.06
CA LEU A 67 -16.13 -6.23 -6.23
C LEU A 67 -16.31 -5.00 -7.12
N ARG A 68 -17.55 -4.51 -7.29
CA ARG A 68 -17.83 -3.25 -8.03
C ARG A 68 -17.13 -2.04 -7.42
N LYS A 69 -16.95 -2.03 -6.09
CA LYS A 69 -16.32 -0.94 -5.33
C LYS A 69 -14.83 -1.15 -5.10
N TYR A 70 -14.34 -2.38 -5.28
CA TYR A 70 -12.97 -2.74 -5.00
C TYR A 70 -12.02 -2.10 -6.01
N LYS A 71 -10.94 -1.50 -5.51
CA LYS A 71 -9.84 -0.97 -6.31
C LYS A 71 -8.56 -1.71 -5.95
N PRO A 72 -7.85 -2.33 -6.91
CA PRO A 72 -6.57 -2.95 -6.65
C PRO A 72 -5.50 -1.91 -6.25
N PRO A 73 -4.38 -2.34 -5.65
CA PRO A 73 -3.36 -1.44 -5.12
C PRO A 73 -2.57 -0.63 -6.17
N PHE A 74 -2.87 -0.79 -7.46
CA PHE A 74 -2.23 -0.05 -8.56
C PHE A 74 -3.29 0.48 -9.53
N SER A 75 -3.20 1.76 -9.91
CA SER A 75 -4.24 2.48 -10.68
C SER A 75 -4.19 2.29 -12.21
N SER A 76 -3.19 1.58 -12.75
CA SER A 76 -2.88 1.57 -14.19
C SER A 76 -2.72 0.18 -14.82
N ILE A 77 -3.22 -0.87 -14.16
CA ILE A 77 -3.07 -2.25 -14.63
C ILE A 77 -4.39 -2.77 -15.20
N LYS A 78 -4.36 -3.39 -16.39
CA LYS A 78 -5.51 -4.12 -16.94
C LYS A 78 -5.67 -5.44 -16.20
N TYR A 79 -6.87 -5.70 -15.70
CA TYR A 79 -7.23 -6.95 -15.00
C TYR A 79 -8.70 -7.31 -15.24
N SER A 80 -9.05 -8.56 -15.00
CA SER A 80 -10.42 -9.08 -14.97
C SER A 80 -10.71 -9.73 -13.63
N ILE A 81 -11.90 -9.45 -13.09
CA ILE A 81 -12.49 -10.21 -11.99
C ILE A 81 -13.90 -10.61 -12.46
N ARG A 82 -14.19 -11.91 -12.46
CA ARG A 82 -15.53 -12.44 -12.75
C ARG A 82 -16.02 -13.35 -11.64
N THR A 83 -17.32 -13.40 -11.44
CA THR A 83 -17.99 -14.31 -10.50
C THR A 83 -18.56 -15.51 -11.23
N LEU A 84 -18.63 -16.66 -10.55
CA LEU A 84 -19.36 -17.85 -10.99
C LEU A 84 -20.19 -18.35 -9.80
N SER A 85 -21.52 -18.37 -9.92
CA SER A 85 -22.37 -18.91 -8.86
C SER A 85 -22.30 -20.43 -8.82
N GLN A 86 -21.80 -20.98 -7.71
CA GLN A 86 -21.84 -22.41 -7.44
C GLN A 86 -23.28 -22.88 -7.23
N TYR A 87 -24.11 -22.07 -6.58
CA TYR A 87 -25.49 -22.46 -6.23
C TYR A 87 -26.41 -22.46 -7.44
N GLU A 88 -26.20 -21.57 -8.41
CA GLU A 88 -26.92 -21.65 -9.68
C GLU A 88 -26.53 -22.89 -10.49
N LYS A 89 -25.23 -23.24 -10.54
CA LYS A 89 -24.73 -24.34 -11.38
C LYS A 89 -24.91 -25.73 -10.77
N LEU A 90 -24.81 -25.87 -9.46
CA LEU A 90 -24.84 -27.17 -8.77
C LEU A 90 -25.98 -27.31 -7.76
N GLY A 91 -26.68 -26.22 -7.45
CA GLY A 91 -27.64 -26.17 -6.36
C GLY A 91 -27.03 -25.74 -5.02
N PRO A 92 -27.88 -25.47 -4.02
CA PRO A 92 -27.45 -25.05 -2.69
C PRO A 92 -26.74 -26.20 -1.95
N LYS A 93 -26.18 -25.88 -0.79
CA LYS A 93 -25.47 -26.83 0.08
C LYS A 93 -26.27 -28.10 0.41
N SER A 94 -27.60 -28.02 0.50
CA SER A 94 -28.48 -29.17 0.75
C SER A 94 -28.49 -30.20 -0.38
N VAL A 95 -28.12 -29.80 -1.61
CA VAL A 95 -28.01 -30.68 -2.77
C VAL A 95 -26.60 -31.25 -2.88
N ILE A 96 -25.59 -30.38 -2.83
CA ILE A 96 -24.19 -30.75 -3.02
C ILE A 96 -23.26 -29.82 -2.26
N TYR A 97 -22.27 -30.42 -1.61
CA TYR A 97 -21.32 -29.72 -0.77
C TYR A 97 -19.95 -30.38 -0.78
N GLY A 98 -18.92 -29.56 -0.62
CA GLY A 98 -17.54 -30.02 -0.51
C GLY A 98 -16.55 -29.04 -1.12
N THR A 99 -15.28 -29.25 -0.81
CA THR A 99 -14.17 -28.40 -1.26
C THR A 99 -13.92 -28.51 -2.77
N ALA A 100 -14.39 -29.58 -3.42
CA ALA A 100 -14.29 -29.75 -4.87
C ALA A 100 -15.35 -28.97 -5.68
N CYS A 101 -16.48 -28.60 -5.08
CA CYS A 101 -17.60 -27.97 -5.81
C CYS A 101 -17.20 -26.68 -6.54
N PRO A 102 -16.38 -25.78 -5.96
CA PRO A 102 -15.91 -24.61 -6.68
C PRO A 102 -15.10 -24.94 -7.93
N LEU A 103 -14.34 -26.04 -7.89
CA LEU A 103 -13.54 -26.48 -9.02
C LEU A 103 -14.43 -27.10 -10.12
N MET A 104 -15.48 -27.86 -9.75
CA MET A 104 -16.44 -28.46 -10.68
C MET A 104 -17.09 -27.42 -11.62
N VAL A 105 -17.42 -26.23 -11.10
CA VAL A 105 -18.10 -25.19 -11.88
C VAL A 105 -17.17 -24.29 -12.69
N SER A 106 -15.85 -24.46 -12.50
CA SER A 106 -14.84 -23.57 -13.09
C SER A 106 -14.26 -24.05 -14.42
N GLU A 107 -14.55 -25.29 -14.84
CA GLU A 107 -13.95 -25.93 -16.02
C GLU A 107 -14.08 -25.08 -17.30
N GLU A 108 -15.30 -24.66 -17.63
CA GLU A 108 -15.59 -23.84 -18.81
C GLU A 108 -14.87 -22.48 -18.76
N ALA A 109 -14.90 -21.81 -17.60
CA ALA A 109 -14.32 -20.49 -17.43
C ALA A 109 -12.78 -20.51 -17.41
N VAL A 110 -12.17 -21.64 -17.07
CA VAL A 110 -10.71 -21.83 -17.08
C VAL A 110 -10.23 -22.25 -18.45
N GLY A 111 -10.93 -23.17 -19.12
CA GLY A 111 -10.54 -23.77 -20.39
C GLY A 111 -9.37 -24.76 -20.24
N LYS A 112 -8.48 -24.80 -21.25
CA LYS A 112 -7.33 -25.73 -21.31
C LYS A 112 -6.05 -25.19 -20.68
N GLU A 113 -6.12 -24.03 -20.03
CA GLU A 113 -4.95 -23.37 -19.46
C GLU A 113 -4.57 -23.95 -18.09
N SER A 114 -3.29 -23.80 -17.71
CA SER A 114 -2.89 -23.97 -16.31
C SER A 114 -3.35 -22.76 -15.49
N PHE A 115 -3.77 -23.00 -14.26
CA PHE A 115 -4.32 -21.98 -13.38
C PHE A 115 -3.93 -22.26 -11.93
N VAL A 116 -4.01 -21.22 -11.10
CA VAL A 116 -3.91 -21.38 -9.64
C VAL A 116 -5.30 -21.49 -9.06
N TYR A 117 -5.50 -22.40 -8.12
CA TYR A 117 -6.73 -22.53 -7.35
C TYR A 117 -6.40 -22.30 -5.88
N LEU A 118 -7.26 -21.57 -5.17
CA LEU A 118 -7.11 -21.38 -3.73
C LEU A 118 -8.44 -21.30 -2.98
N CYS A 119 -8.42 -21.70 -1.72
CA CYS A 119 -9.49 -21.45 -0.77
C CYS A 119 -9.57 -19.95 -0.43
N GLY A 120 -10.73 -19.33 -0.64
CA GLY A 120 -10.92 -17.89 -0.55
C GLY A 120 -10.89 -17.32 0.86
N ASP A 121 -10.88 -18.18 1.88
CA ASP A 121 -10.72 -17.88 3.31
C ASP A 121 -9.29 -18.08 3.80
N ASN A 122 -8.32 -18.27 2.91
CA ASN A 122 -6.92 -18.41 3.26
C ASN A 122 -6.12 -17.21 2.74
N LEU A 123 -5.16 -16.74 3.53
CA LEU A 123 -4.26 -15.65 3.16
C LEU A 123 -2.83 -16.16 3.07
N TYR A 124 -2.16 -15.81 1.98
CA TYR A 124 -0.80 -16.22 1.65
C TYR A 124 0.07 -15.00 1.39
N SER A 125 1.38 -15.11 1.58
CA SER A 125 2.30 -14.06 1.19
C SER A 125 2.30 -13.82 -0.32
N VAL A 126 2.71 -12.62 -0.73
CA VAL A 126 2.92 -12.31 -2.16
C VAL A 126 4.01 -13.19 -2.77
N GLN A 127 5.03 -13.54 -2.01
CA GLN A 127 6.14 -14.34 -2.50
C GLN A 127 5.71 -15.79 -2.76
N ASP A 128 4.99 -16.40 -1.82
CA ASP A 128 4.47 -17.76 -1.97
C ASP A 128 3.50 -17.86 -3.15
N LEU A 129 2.64 -16.85 -3.32
CA LEU A 129 1.76 -16.74 -4.47
C LEU A 129 2.55 -16.61 -5.79
N LYS A 130 3.62 -15.81 -5.84
CA LYS A 130 4.49 -15.72 -7.04
C LYS A 130 5.10 -17.07 -7.40
N GLU A 131 5.52 -17.85 -6.42
CA GLU A 131 6.12 -19.16 -6.67
C GLU A 131 5.13 -20.17 -7.28
N MET A 132 3.83 -19.98 -7.09
CA MET A 132 2.77 -20.82 -7.70
C MET A 132 2.47 -20.48 -9.16
N ARG A 133 3.07 -19.41 -9.71
CA ARG A 133 2.86 -18.98 -11.10
C ARG A 133 3.62 -19.81 -12.14
N ASN A 134 4.23 -20.93 -11.74
CA ASN A 134 5.00 -21.78 -12.63
C ASN A 134 4.10 -22.47 -13.67
N GLY A 135 4.31 -22.16 -14.96
CA GLY A 135 3.61 -22.76 -16.10
C GLY A 135 4.10 -24.16 -16.50
N GLY A 136 4.88 -24.84 -15.66
CA GLY A 136 5.36 -26.20 -15.92
C GLY A 136 4.24 -27.25 -15.97
N LYS A 137 4.60 -28.47 -16.43
CA LYS A 137 3.67 -29.58 -16.66
C LYS A 137 3.06 -30.20 -15.40
N TYR A 138 3.70 -30.02 -14.25
CA TYR A 138 3.24 -30.60 -12.99
C TYR A 138 2.15 -29.77 -12.33
N ASN A 139 1.28 -30.44 -11.59
CA ASN A 139 0.41 -29.82 -10.61
C ASN A 139 1.20 -29.61 -9.31
N TYR A 140 0.78 -28.64 -8.50
CA TYR A 140 1.39 -28.39 -7.20
C TYR A 140 0.32 -28.25 -6.13
N VAL A 141 0.60 -28.80 -4.95
CA VAL A 141 -0.12 -28.50 -3.71
C VAL A 141 0.82 -27.76 -2.77
N ALA A 142 0.33 -26.69 -2.16
CA ALA A 142 1.08 -25.95 -1.17
C ALA A 142 1.00 -26.62 0.21
N GLY A 143 2.16 -26.84 0.84
CA GLY A 143 2.28 -27.45 2.16
C GLY A 143 2.80 -26.47 3.20
N VAL A 144 2.29 -26.58 4.44
CA VAL A 144 2.76 -25.82 5.61
C VAL A 144 3.03 -26.79 6.76
N TYR A 145 4.10 -26.57 7.52
CA TYR A 145 4.33 -27.33 8.74
C TYR A 145 3.45 -26.81 9.89
N LYS A 146 2.66 -27.69 10.51
CA LYS A 146 1.84 -27.41 11.70
C LYS A 146 2.08 -28.45 12.78
N LYS A 147 2.09 -27.99 14.04
CA LYS A 147 2.19 -28.87 15.22
C LYS A 147 0.93 -29.70 15.46
N ASN A 148 -0.23 -29.20 15.04
CA ASN A 148 -1.54 -29.82 15.23
C ASN A 148 -2.16 -30.12 13.84
N PRO A 149 -1.68 -31.16 13.13
CA PRO A 149 -2.06 -31.44 11.75
C PRO A 149 -3.44 -32.10 11.60
N GLU A 150 -4.01 -32.66 12.67
CA GLU A 150 -5.26 -33.44 12.68
C GLU A 150 -6.51 -32.65 12.24
N LYS A 151 -6.42 -31.31 12.22
CA LYS A 151 -7.50 -30.41 11.80
C LYS A 151 -7.54 -30.19 10.29
N TYR A 152 -6.53 -30.66 9.57
CA TYR A 152 -6.27 -30.36 8.17
C TYR A 152 -6.09 -31.64 7.34
N GLY A 153 -6.00 -31.49 6.02
CA GLY A 153 -5.50 -32.55 5.15
C GLY A 153 -3.98 -32.71 5.31
N VAL A 154 -3.51 -33.88 5.71
CA VAL A 154 -2.07 -34.17 5.86
C VAL A 154 -1.50 -34.66 4.55
N LEU A 155 -0.41 -34.01 4.10
CA LEU A 155 0.29 -34.36 2.87
C LEU A 155 1.29 -35.49 3.13
N ILE A 156 1.08 -36.62 2.47
CA ILE A 156 2.05 -37.72 2.44
C ILE A 156 2.84 -37.60 1.14
N GLN A 157 4.17 -37.52 1.24
CA GLN A 157 5.05 -37.27 0.10
C GLN A 157 6.23 -38.23 0.07
N GLU A 158 6.71 -38.54 -1.13
CA GLU A 158 7.93 -39.28 -1.39
C GLU A 158 8.85 -38.39 -2.24
N GLY A 159 9.94 -37.92 -1.63
CA GLY A 159 10.81 -36.91 -2.24
C GLY A 159 10.05 -35.60 -2.52
N GLU A 160 10.04 -35.16 -3.78
CA GLU A 160 9.30 -33.96 -4.21
C GLU A 160 7.86 -34.23 -4.66
N PHE A 161 7.47 -35.50 -4.79
CA PHE A 161 6.15 -35.90 -5.27
C PHE A 161 5.20 -36.19 -4.12
N LEU A 162 3.95 -35.75 -4.28
CA LEU A 162 2.87 -36.13 -3.39
C LEU A 162 2.47 -37.58 -3.67
N GLU A 163 2.23 -38.37 -2.62
CA GLU A 163 1.62 -39.70 -2.70
C GLU A 163 0.10 -39.59 -2.58
N LYS A 164 -0.37 -38.93 -1.52
CA LYS A 164 -1.80 -38.70 -1.23
C LYS A 164 -1.99 -37.61 -0.20
N ILE A 165 -3.23 -37.15 -0.06
CA ILE A 165 -3.66 -36.28 1.04
C ILE A 165 -4.68 -37.05 1.88
N VAL A 166 -4.50 -37.04 3.20
CA VAL A 166 -5.43 -37.66 4.14
C VAL A 166 -6.16 -36.57 4.91
N GLU A 167 -7.47 -36.42 4.68
CA GLU A 167 -8.29 -35.41 5.36
C GLU A 167 -8.53 -35.75 6.83
N LYS A 168 -8.10 -34.84 7.71
CA LYS A 168 -8.34 -34.87 9.16
C LYS A 168 -8.09 -36.26 9.77
N PRO A 169 -6.85 -36.78 9.65
CA PRO A 169 -6.55 -38.13 10.07
C PRO A 169 -6.75 -38.29 11.57
N LYS A 170 -7.24 -39.46 11.99
CA LYS A 170 -7.40 -39.83 13.41
C LYS A 170 -6.05 -40.14 14.07
N GLU A 171 -5.09 -40.57 13.28
CA GLU A 171 -3.73 -40.91 13.71
C GLU A 171 -2.73 -39.89 13.18
N PHE A 172 -1.58 -39.78 13.84
CA PHE A 172 -0.53 -38.88 13.41
C PHE A 172 0.16 -39.41 12.15
N LEU A 173 0.06 -38.67 11.05
CA LEU A 173 0.67 -39.04 9.75
C LEU A 173 1.77 -38.08 9.29
N GLY A 174 2.10 -37.06 10.09
CA GLY A 174 3.09 -36.04 9.77
C GLY A 174 2.59 -34.62 9.98
N ASN A 175 3.54 -33.67 9.98
CA ASN A 175 3.27 -32.27 10.28
C ASN A 175 3.01 -31.40 9.05
N MET A 176 3.16 -31.95 7.84
CA MET A 176 2.94 -31.20 6.60
C MET A 176 1.46 -31.20 6.27
N VAL A 177 0.81 -30.05 6.38
CA VAL A 177 -0.62 -29.89 6.08
C VAL A 177 -0.86 -29.16 4.77
N ASN A 178 -1.97 -29.50 4.13
CA ASN A 178 -2.48 -28.86 2.94
C ASN A 178 -2.91 -27.42 3.27
N ALA A 179 -2.30 -26.45 2.59
CA ALA A 179 -2.58 -25.04 2.82
C ALA A 179 -3.78 -24.52 2.02
N GLY A 180 -4.42 -25.35 1.17
CA GLY A 180 -5.55 -24.91 0.34
C GLY A 180 -5.16 -24.01 -0.84
N LEU A 181 -3.90 -24.10 -1.29
CA LEU A 181 -3.36 -23.40 -2.46
C LEU A 181 -2.75 -24.41 -3.43
N TYR A 182 -3.15 -24.34 -4.69
CA TYR A 182 -2.81 -25.33 -5.70
C TYR A 182 -2.49 -24.65 -7.02
N LYS A 183 -1.63 -25.30 -7.81
CA LYS A 183 -1.49 -25.02 -9.24
C LYS A 183 -1.97 -26.25 -9.97
N PHE A 184 -2.90 -26.09 -10.90
CA PHE A 184 -3.44 -27.18 -11.72
C PHE A 184 -3.11 -26.99 -13.19
N THR A 185 -2.96 -28.10 -13.90
CA THR A 185 -3.21 -28.21 -15.34
C THR A 185 -4.69 -28.56 -15.56
N SER A 186 -5.19 -28.47 -16.79
CA SER A 186 -6.59 -28.78 -17.11
C SER A 186 -6.98 -30.25 -16.84
N GLU A 187 -6.02 -31.16 -16.69
CA GLU A 187 -6.29 -32.58 -16.43
C GLU A 187 -6.98 -32.82 -15.07
N VAL A 188 -6.92 -31.86 -14.14
CA VAL A 188 -7.61 -31.94 -12.86
C VAL A 188 -9.12 -32.11 -13.04
N PHE A 189 -9.71 -31.53 -14.10
CA PHE A 189 -11.14 -31.63 -14.37
C PHE A 189 -11.57 -33.05 -14.70
N GLU A 190 -10.71 -33.86 -15.33
CA GLU A 190 -10.99 -35.28 -15.56
C GLU A 190 -11.04 -36.08 -14.25
N LYS A 191 -10.24 -35.69 -13.26
CA LYS A 191 -10.25 -36.33 -11.93
C LYS A 191 -11.45 -35.87 -11.11
N ILE A 192 -11.78 -34.58 -11.18
CA ILE A 192 -12.95 -34.01 -10.52
C ILE A 192 -14.25 -34.66 -10.97
N LYS A 193 -14.39 -35.07 -12.24
CA LYS A 193 -15.57 -35.82 -12.70
C LYS A 193 -15.71 -37.22 -12.09
N LYS A 194 -14.64 -37.76 -11.49
CA LYS A 194 -14.58 -39.14 -10.96
C LYS A 194 -14.70 -39.20 -9.43
N ILE A 195 -14.63 -38.06 -8.74
CA ILE A 195 -14.68 -38.06 -7.27
C ILE A 195 -16.07 -38.48 -6.78
N LYS A 196 -16.11 -39.06 -5.59
CA LYS A 196 -17.34 -39.48 -4.90
C LYS A 196 -17.45 -38.76 -3.57
N LYS A 197 -18.60 -38.90 -2.90
CA LYS A 197 -18.75 -38.39 -1.53
C LYS A 197 -17.79 -39.15 -0.61
N SER A 198 -17.05 -38.40 0.20
CA SER A 198 -16.22 -38.93 1.28
C SER A 198 -17.08 -39.57 2.37
N SER A 199 -16.43 -40.19 3.37
CA SER A 199 -17.11 -40.67 4.59
C SER A 199 -17.84 -39.57 5.37
N ARG A 200 -17.53 -38.29 5.10
CA ARG A 200 -18.19 -37.11 5.68
C ARG A 200 -19.35 -36.60 4.82
N GLY A 201 -19.65 -37.26 3.70
CA GLY A 201 -20.71 -36.86 2.77
C GLY A 201 -20.33 -35.69 1.86
N GLU A 202 -19.07 -35.25 1.87
CA GLU A 202 -18.57 -34.09 1.11
C GLU A 202 -17.77 -34.54 -0.12
N TYR A 203 -17.84 -33.75 -1.20
CA TYR A 203 -16.97 -33.89 -2.37
C TYR A 203 -15.64 -33.18 -2.15
N GLU A 204 -14.57 -33.94 -1.89
CA GLU A 204 -13.30 -33.37 -1.47
C GLU A 204 -12.34 -33.16 -2.64
N ILE A 205 -11.75 -31.96 -2.73
CA ILE A 205 -10.75 -31.65 -3.77
C ILE A 205 -9.51 -32.55 -3.63
N THR A 206 -9.21 -32.97 -2.40
CA THR A 206 -8.06 -33.80 -2.06
C THR A 206 -8.13 -35.21 -2.64
N ASP A 207 -9.33 -35.72 -2.95
CA ASP A 207 -9.50 -36.96 -3.69
C ASP A 207 -8.98 -36.80 -5.13
N ALA A 208 -9.37 -35.74 -5.82
CA ALA A 208 -8.89 -35.45 -7.18
C ALA A 208 -7.37 -35.23 -7.21
N VAL A 209 -6.83 -34.50 -6.22
CA VAL A 209 -5.38 -34.29 -6.08
C VAL A 209 -4.66 -35.62 -5.84
N SER A 210 -5.20 -36.49 -4.99
CA SER A 210 -4.63 -37.82 -4.72
C SER A 210 -4.69 -38.74 -5.94
N MET A 211 -5.71 -38.62 -6.80
CA MET A 211 -5.75 -39.34 -8.08
C MET A 211 -4.63 -38.89 -9.03
N LEU A 212 -4.34 -37.58 -9.09
CA LEU A 212 -3.19 -37.07 -9.86
C LEU A 212 -1.84 -37.48 -9.24
N ALA A 213 -1.78 -37.54 -7.91
CA ALA A 213 -0.60 -37.91 -7.15
C ALA A 213 -0.13 -39.34 -7.47
N LYS A 214 -1.07 -40.29 -7.57
CA LYS A 214 -0.80 -41.69 -7.99
C LYS A 214 -0.14 -41.80 -9.38
N GLU A 215 -0.36 -40.82 -10.25
CA GLU A 215 0.26 -40.72 -11.57
C GLU A 215 1.61 -39.97 -11.56
N LYS A 216 2.15 -39.64 -10.37
CA LYS A 216 3.35 -38.80 -10.18
C LYS A 216 3.24 -37.44 -10.87
N LYS A 217 2.04 -36.86 -10.88
CA LYS A 217 1.76 -35.55 -11.51
C LYS A 217 1.63 -34.38 -10.54
N VAL A 218 1.76 -34.63 -9.23
CA VAL A 218 1.63 -33.60 -8.19
C VAL A 218 2.93 -33.49 -7.41
N LYS A 219 3.46 -32.27 -7.31
CA LYS A 219 4.61 -31.95 -6.46
C LYS A 219 4.17 -31.12 -5.26
N VAL A 220 4.89 -31.24 -4.15
CA VAL A 220 4.63 -30.43 -2.95
C VAL A 220 5.47 -29.16 -3.00
N LYS A 221 4.84 -28.02 -2.76
CA LYS A 221 5.50 -26.71 -2.67
C LYS A 221 5.35 -26.18 -1.25
N VAL A 222 6.46 -26.10 -0.51
CA VAL A 222 6.41 -25.60 0.88
C VAL A 222 6.24 -24.09 0.89
N ILE A 223 5.26 -23.60 1.65
CA ILE A 223 5.07 -22.17 1.95
C ILE A 223 6.24 -21.69 2.81
N LYS A 224 6.87 -20.58 2.41
CA LYS A 224 8.10 -20.09 3.03
C LYS A 224 7.89 -18.90 3.96
N ASP A 225 6.94 -18.02 3.64
CA ASP A 225 6.71 -16.80 4.41
C ASP A 225 5.55 -17.00 5.38
N PHE A 226 4.31 -16.95 4.87
CA PHE A 226 3.16 -17.13 5.75
C PHE A 226 1.94 -17.71 5.06
N TRP A 227 1.16 -18.40 5.88
CA TRP A 227 -0.18 -18.89 5.59
C TRP A 227 -1.07 -18.64 6.81
N PHE A 228 -2.26 -18.09 6.55
CA PHE A 228 -3.26 -17.78 7.57
C PHE A 228 -4.62 -18.33 7.14
N ASP A 229 -5.17 -19.24 7.94
CA ASP A 229 -6.50 -19.84 7.77
C ASP A 229 -7.55 -18.99 8.51
N PHE A 230 -8.53 -18.44 7.79
CA PHE A 230 -9.56 -17.55 8.34
C PHE A 230 -10.90 -18.29 8.45
N GLY A 231 -11.00 -19.16 9.45
CA GLY A 231 -12.10 -20.12 9.57
C GLY A 231 -12.99 -19.97 10.82
N ASN A 232 -12.55 -19.23 11.83
CA ASN A 232 -13.21 -19.08 13.13
C ASN A 232 -13.18 -17.61 13.64
N PRO A 233 -14.05 -17.21 14.58
CA PRO A 233 -14.13 -15.82 15.06
C PRO A 233 -12.82 -15.27 15.65
N ALA A 234 -12.04 -16.11 16.36
CA ALA A 234 -10.75 -15.72 16.93
C ALA A 234 -9.74 -15.27 15.86
N ASP A 235 -9.88 -15.79 14.64
CA ASP A 235 -8.98 -15.50 13.51
C ASP A 235 -9.08 -14.04 13.07
N ILE A 236 -10.17 -13.33 13.38
CA ILE A 236 -10.33 -11.88 13.15
C ILE A 236 -9.30 -11.08 13.96
N ILE A 237 -9.17 -11.42 15.24
CA ILE A 237 -8.25 -10.76 16.15
C ILE A 237 -6.81 -11.17 15.80
N MET A 238 -6.58 -12.47 15.58
CA MET A 238 -5.27 -12.98 15.19
C MET A 238 -4.78 -12.36 13.87
N LEU A 239 -5.66 -12.24 12.88
CA LEU A 239 -5.31 -11.58 11.62
C LEU A 239 -5.06 -10.09 11.83
N SER A 240 -5.83 -9.41 12.69
CA SER A 240 -5.59 -8.00 13.02
C SER A 240 -4.19 -7.79 13.63
N TYR A 241 -3.75 -8.66 14.55
CA TYR A 241 -2.40 -8.62 15.12
C TYR A 241 -1.32 -8.98 14.10
N PHE A 242 -1.57 -9.98 13.27
CA PHE A 242 -0.64 -10.38 12.22
C PHE A 242 -0.42 -9.27 11.19
N LEU A 243 -1.50 -8.62 10.75
CA LEU A 243 -1.43 -7.48 9.84
C LEU A 243 -0.73 -6.28 10.50
N SER A 244 -0.87 -6.10 11.82
CA SER A 244 -0.14 -5.04 12.53
C SER A 244 1.33 -5.38 12.75
N SER A 245 1.76 -6.65 12.68
CA SER A 245 3.17 -7.02 12.80
C SER A 245 3.93 -6.92 11.47
N ILE A 246 3.27 -7.16 10.33
CA ILE A 246 3.91 -7.09 9.00
C ILE A 246 4.13 -5.65 8.56
N LYS A 247 5.38 -5.28 8.22
CA LYS A 247 5.77 -3.93 7.73
C LYS A 247 4.85 -3.38 6.64
N ARG A 248 4.51 -4.19 5.64
CA ARG A 248 3.63 -3.77 4.53
C ARG A 248 2.22 -3.40 4.99
N PHE A 249 1.67 -4.13 5.95
CA PHE A 249 0.30 -3.93 6.43
C PHE A 249 0.23 -2.89 7.57
N LYS A 250 1.34 -2.64 8.29
CA LYS A 250 1.52 -1.45 9.16
C LYS A 250 1.28 -0.14 8.38
N LYS A 251 1.77 -0.06 7.14
CA LYS A 251 1.54 1.08 6.24
C LYS A 251 0.06 1.31 5.91
N ILE A 252 -0.78 0.26 5.94
CA ILE A 252 -2.18 0.30 5.47
C ILE A 252 -3.19 0.53 6.60
N PHE A 253 -2.97 0.02 7.83
CA PHE A 253 -4.05 -0.12 8.83
C PHE A 253 -3.90 0.63 10.16
N GLY A 254 -3.12 1.70 10.20
CA GLY A 254 -3.06 2.57 11.38
C GLY A 254 -1.70 2.50 12.04
N ARG A 255 -0.94 3.56 11.81
CA ARG A 255 0.34 3.81 12.43
C ARG A 255 0.11 4.41 13.83
N ASN A 256 0.74 3.85 14.86
CA ASN A 256 1.36 4.71 15.88
C ASN A 256 2.52 5.39 15.15
N ARG A 257 2.24 6.54 14.52
CA ARG A 257 3.22 7.26 13.72
C ARG A 257 4.33 7.73 14.66
N LYS A 258 5.59 7.56 14.26
CA LYS A 258 6.74 8.08 15.03
C LYS A 258 6.85 9.62 14.99
N PHE A 259 5.98 10.28 14.22
CA PHE A 259 5.81 11.72 14.14
C PHE A 259 4.32 12.04 14.10
N GLU A 260 3.93 13.22 14.59
CA GLU A 260 2.53 13.60 14.64
C GLU A 260 1.99 13.89 13.24
N VAL A 261 0.71 13.56 13.00
CA VAL A 261 0.03 13.85 11.73
C VAL A 261 -1.32 14.49 11.99
N ILE A 262 -1.56 15.60 11.31
CA ILE A 262 -2.84 16.32 11.35
C ILE A 262 -3.41 16.43 9.94
N SER A 263 -4.73 16.49 9.82
CA SER A 263 -5.37 16.79 8.54
C SER A 263 -5.29 18.29 8.25
N ALA A 264 -4.92 18.66 7.02
CA ALA A 264 -4.98 20.05 6.54
C ALA A 264 -6.41 20.62 6.55
N ARG A 265 -7.43 19.74 6.61
CA ARG A 265 -8.85 20.11 6.66
C ARG A 265 -9.36 20.33 8.08
N SER A 266 -8.56 20.03 9.10
CA SER A 266 -8.94 20.28 10.48
C SER A 266 -9.00 21.79 10.76
N ARG A 267 -9.97 22.22 11.56
CA ARG A 267 -10.19 23.64 11.86
C ARG A 267 -9.02 24.29 12.60
N ASP A 268 -8.28 23.50 13.36
CA ASP A 268 -7.12 23.89 14.18
C ASP A 268 -5.77 23.61 13.49
N ALA A 269 -5.78 23.20 12.21
CA ALA A 269 -4.57 22.72 11.56
C ALA A 269 -3.47 23.79 11.46
N VAL A 270 -3.86 25.04 11.18
CA VAL A 270 -2.94 26.18 11.07
C VAL A 270 -2.37 26.53 12.44
N GLU A 271 -3.22 26.61 13.47
CA GLU A 271 -2.84 26.88 14.85
C GLU A 271 -1.79 25.88 15.32
N ARG A 272 -2.04 24.59 15.09
CA ARG A 272 -1.12 23.53 15.47
C ARG A 272 0.21 23.62 14.71
N ALA A 273 0.18 23.88 13.41
CA ALA A 273 1.40 24.08 12.64
C ALA A 273 2.23 25.25 13.19
N VAL A 274 1.59 26.36 13.56
CA VAL A 274 2.23 27.54 14.15
C VAL A 274 2.82 27.23 15.53
N GLU A 275 2.16 26.43 16.37
CA GLU A 275 2.72 26.00 17.67
C GLU A 275 4.02 25.23 17.51
N TYR A 276 4.08 24.30 16.56
CA TYR A 276 5.29 23.54 16.25
C TYR A 276 6.41 24.47 15.76
N LEU A 277 6.12 25.41 14.86
CA LEU A 277 7.09 26.39 14.38
C LEU A 277 7.62 27.27 15.52
N LYS A 278 6.75 27.73 16.43
CA LYS A 278 7.15 28.50 17.62
C LYS A 278 8.09 27.71 18.55
N ARG A 279 7.99 26.38 18.58
CA ARG A 279 8.89 25.48 19.31
C ARG A 279 10.19 25.18 18.56
N GLY A 280 10.42 25.78 17.39
CA GLY A 280 11.60 25.53 16.55
C GLY A 280 11.59 24.17 15.86
N GLN A 281 10.40 23.57 15.69
CA GLN A 281 10.23 22.26 15.07
C GLN A 281 10.03 22.37 13.55
N VAL A 282 10.25 21.26 12.84
CA VAL A 282 10.16 21.19 11.37
C VAL A 282 8.87 20.49 10.94
N LEU A 283 8.16 21.12 10.01
CA LEU A 283 6.93 20.60 9.44
C LEU A 283 7.19 19.97 8.07
N ALA A 284 6.45 18.92 7.70
CA ALA A 284 6.18 18.62 6.29
C ALA A 284 4.72 18.97 5.98
N CYS A 285 4.46 19.90 5.05
CA CYS A 285 3.11 20.40 4.81
C CYS A 285 2.86 20.69 3.32
N PRO A 286 1.58 20.84 2.90
CA PRO A 286 1.25 21.07 1.51
C PRO A 286 1.64 22.50 1.06
N THR A 287 2.37 22.60 -0.05
CA THR A 287 2.64 23.88 -0.71
C THR A 287 1.96 23.92 -2.09
N ASP A 288 2.09 25.05 -2.79
CA ASP A 288 1.55 25.29 -4.13
C ASP A 288 2.32 24.56 -5.26
N THR A 289 3.36 23.83 -4.89
CA THR A 289 4.18 23.04 -5.82
C THR A 289 4.23 21.58 -5.42
N VAL A 290 4.78 21.29 -4.25
CA VAL A 290 4.95 19.92 -3.73
C VAL A 290 4.76 19.92 -2.22
N TYR A 291 4.78 18.76 -1.58
CA TYR A 291 4.98 18.76 -0.13
C TYR A 291 6.35 19.37 0.22
N GLY A 292 6.36 20.29 1.19
CA GLY A 292 7.54 21.03 1.59
C GLY A 292 7.92 20.81 3.05
N LEU A 293 9.22 20.71 3.34
CA LEU A 293 9.76 20.88 4.68
C LEU A 293 9.84 22.36 5.00
N ILE A 294 9.19 22.77 6.08
CA ILE A 294 9.10 24.18 6.49
C ILE A 294 9.55 24.35 7.96
N ALA A 295 10.32 25.39 8.22
CA ALA A 295 10.79 25.78 9.55
C ALA A 295 10.96 27.31 9.67
N ASP A 296 11.11 27.83 10.90
CA ASP A 296 11.43 29.24 11.14
C ASP A 296 12.80 29.60 10.53
N ALA A 297 12.83 30.49 9.54
CA ALA A 297 14.08 30.89 8.86
C ALA A 297 15.01 31.75 9.73
N THR A 298 14.53 32.23 10.88
CA THR A 298 15.28 33.04 11.85
C THR A 298 15.89 32.17 12.96
N ASN A 299 15.54 30.88 13.02
CA ASN A 299 15.99 29.94 14.04
C ASN A 299 17.03 28.96 13.47
N GLU A 300 18.30 29.19 13.80
CA GLU A 300 19.42 28.38 13.31
C GLU A 300 19.29 26.89 13.61
N LYS A 301 18.81 26.50 14.80
CA LYS A 301 18.60 25.08 15.14
C LYS A 301 17.53 24.43 14.28
N ALA A 302 16.44 25.16 14.01
CA ALA A 302 15.36 24.68 13.16
C ALA A 302 15.83 24.51 11.71
N VAL A 303 16.62 25.47 11.21
CA VAL A 303 17.23 25.40 9.87
C VAL A 303 18.20 24.23 9.75
N GLN A 304 19.09 24.02 10.73
CA GLN A 304 19.99 22.86 10.75
C GLN A 304 19.23 21.53 10.73
N ARG A 305 18.13 21.45 11.48
CA ARG A 305 17.25 20.27 11.47
C ARG A 305 16.62 20.02 10.09
N VAL A 306 16.29 21.06 9.31
CA VAL A 306 15.86 20.89 7.91
C VAL A 306 16.95 20.23 7.06
N PHE A 307 18.22 20.63 7.22
CA PHE A 307 19.35 19.98 6.53
C PHE A 307 19.49 18.52 6.92
N GLU A 308 19.35 18.19 8.21
CA GLU A 308 19.43 16.82 8.74
C GLU A 308 18.30 15.93 8.21
N ILE A 309 17.06 16.41 8.23
CA ILE A 309 15.90 15.66 7.73
C ILE A 309 16.01 15.44 6.22
N LYS A 310 16.42 16.47 5.48
CA LYS A 310 16.60 16.37 4.04
C LYS A 310 17.85 15.58 3.64
N GLN A 311 18.75 15.31 4.58
CA GLN A 311 20.12 14.83 4.29
C GLN A 311 20.80 15.71 3.24
N ARG A 312 20.61 17.03 3.37
CA ARG A 312 21.06 18.01 2.40
C ARG A 312 22.53 18.35 2.65
N ASP A 313 23.29 18.46 1.57
CA ASP A 313 24.62 19.08 1.58
C ASP A 313 24.53 20.49 2.22
N LYS A 314 25.23 20.68 3.34
CA LYS A 314 25.26 21.92 4.11
C LYS A 314 25.76 23.11 3.31
N LYS A 315 26.42 22.89 2.16
CA LYS A 315 26.88 23.95 1.25
C LYS A 315 25.77 24.54 0.38
N LYS A 316 24.57 23.94 0.36
CA LYS A 316 23.49 24.35 -0.54
C LYS A 316 22.45 25.22 0.19
N PRO A 317 22.23 26.47 -0.22
CA PRO A 317 21.29 27.37 0.44
C PRO A 317 19.85 26.86 0.37
N LEU A 318 19.01 27.34 1.28
CA LEU A 318 17.58 27.05 1.32
C LEU A 318 16.78 28.30 0.93
N PRO A 319 15.74 28.18 0.10
CA PRO A 319 14.85 29.29 -0.15
C PRO A 319 14.01 29.62 1.09
N VAL A 320 13.52 30.85 1.12
CA VAL A 320 12.74 31.43 2.21
C VAL A 320 11.43 31.95 1.65
N PHE A 321 10.34 31.52 2.25
CA PHE A 321 9.02 32.09 2.07
C PHE A 321 8.86 33.35 2.89
N VAL A 322 8.35 34.37 2.23
CA VAL A 322 7.98 35.67 2.80
C VAL A 322 6.52 35.96 2.52
N LYS A 323 5.87 36.71 3.42
CA LYS A 323 4.43 36.99 3.34
C LYS A 323 4.07 38.02 2.26
N ASP A 324 4.94 39.00 2.04
CA ASP A 324 4.74 40.13 1.13
C ASP A 324 6.07 40.73 0.67
N ILE A 325 6.01 41.63 -0.31
CA ILE A 325 7.18 42.32 -0.86
C ILE A 325 7.88 43.20 0.19
N GLY A 326 7.11 43.75 1.14
CA GLY A 326 7.63 44.55 2.25
C GLY A 326 8.55 43.73 3.15
N GLN A 327 8.18 42.49 3.48
CA GLN A 327 9.03 41.56 4.22
C GLN A 327 10.24 41.16 3.37
N ALA A 328 10.09 40.94 2.06
CA ALA A 328 11.22 40.65 1.18
C ALA A 328 12.28 41.76 1.21
N LYS A 329 11.85 43.03 1.11
CA LYS A 329 12.70 44.23 1.21
C LYS A 329 13.41 44.39 2.56
N LYS A 330 12.88 43.81 3.64
CA LYS A 330 13.60 43.79 4.94
C LYS A 330 14.78 42.81 4.90
N LEU A 331 14.69 41.76 4.10
CA LEU A 331 15.69 40.69 4.05
C LEU A 331 16.73 40.87 2.94
N ALA A 332 16.35 41.50 1.84
CA ALA A 332 17.17 41.66 0.64
C ALA A 332 17.12 43.09 0.06
N ALA A 333 18.14 43.45 -0.72
CA ALA A 333 18.09 44.62 -1.58
C ALA A 333 17.26 44.28 -2.83
N ILE A 334 16.29 45.14 -3.14
CA ILE A 334 15.38 45.02 -4.27
C ILE A 334 15.24 46.43 -4.86
N ASP A 335 15.65 46.61 -6.11
CA ASP A 335 15.45 47.85 -6.85
C ASP A 335 14.02 47.94 -7.43
N ASN A 336 13.65 49.11 -7.97
CA ASN A 336 12.29 49.37 -8.44
C ASN A 336 11.86 48.47 -9.60
N ASP A 337 12.77 48.18 -10.54
CA ASP A 337 12.47 47.34 -11.71
C ASP A 337 12.25 45.88 -11.28
N THR A 338 13.08 45.38 -10.36
CA THR A 338 12.94 44.04 -9.79
C THR A 338 11.67 43.95 -8.96
N GLU A 339 11.33 44.98 -8.17
CA GLU A 339 10.08 45.01 -7.42
C GLU A 339 8.87 44.96 -8.33
N ALA A 340 8.79 45.82 -9.35
CA ALA A 340 7.67 45.85 -10.28
C ALA A 340 7.48 44.49 -10.97
N PHE A 341 8.58 43.85 -11.39
CA PHE A 341 8.52 42.49 -11.92
C PHE A 341 7.98 41.50 -10.88
N LEU A 342 8.54 41.50 -9.66
CA LEU A 342 8.14 40.58 -8.60
C LEU A 342 6.66 40.74 -8.20
N GLU A 343 6.13 41.96 -8.21
CA GLU A 343 4.71 42.23 -7.93
C GLU A 343 3.77 41.61 -8.97
N GLU A 344 4.20 41.48 -10.23
CA GLU A 344 3.41 40.82 -11.27
C GLU A 344 3.40 39.28 -11.16
N ILE A 345 4.49 38.69 -10.63
CA ILE A 345 4.69 37.22 -10.64
C ILE A 345 4.52 36.55 -9.27
N TRP A 346 4.51 37.33 -8.19
CA TRP A 346 4.25 36.84 -6.84
C TRP A 346 2.83 37.21 -6.39
N PRO A 347 2.11 36.30 -5.69
CA PRO A 347 2.51 34.96 -5.27
C PRO A 347 2.56 33.97 -6.44
N GLY A 348 3.50 33.02 -6.43
CA GLY A 348 3.63 32.10 -7.55
C GLY A 348 4.87 31.22 -7.53
N LYS A 349 5.17 30.56 -8.65
CA LYS A 349 6.21 29.52 -8.78
C LYS A 349 7.61 30.03 -9.13
N ILE A 350 7.88 31.31 -8.91
CA ILE A 350 9.20 31.91 -9.11
C ILE A 350 9.88 32.16 -7.77
N THR A 351 11.16 31.81 -7.66
CA THR A 351 12.03 32.10 -6.52
C THR A 351 13.12 33.07 -6.98
N ALA A 352 13.25 34.21 -6.30
CA ALA A 352 14.22 35.24 -6.62
C ALA A 352 15.43 35.14 -5.69
N ALA A 353 16.61 34.85 -6.23
CA ALA A 353 17.86 34.99 -5.50
C ALA A 353 18.31 36.46 -5.58
N LEU A 354 18.32 37.13 -4.44
CA LEU A 354 18.54 38.57 -4.29
C LEU A 354 19.75 38.83 -3.39
N GLU A 355 20.36 40.01 -3.49
CA GLU A 355 21.42 40.41 -2.57
C GLU A 355 20.88 40.54 -1.14
N ARG A 356 21.48 39.84 -0.19
CA ARG A 356 21.03 39.75 1.20
C ARG A 356 21.48 40.97 1.99
N LYS A 357 20.59 41.54 2.82
CA LYS A 357 20.98 42.56 3.81
C LYS A 357 21.75 41.94 4.98
N LYS A 358 22.83 42.59 5.43
CA LYS A 358 23.71 42.07 6.51
C LYS A 358 22.95 41.74 7.80
N ASN A 359 22.00 42.59 8.20
CA ASN A 359 21.19 42.45 9.42
C ASN A 359 19.79 41.88 9.15
N SER A 360 19.68 40.91 8.24
CA SER A 360 18.38 40.35 7.84
C SER A 360 17.67 39.53 8.95
N GLY A 361 18.36 39.18 10.04
CA GLY A 361 17.82 38.33 11.10
C GLY A 361 17.60 36.87 10.69
N ILE A 362 18.05 36.49 9.50
CA ILE A 362 17.95 35.13 8.96
C ILE A 362 19.12 34.29 9.47
N ALA A 363 18.81 33.05 9.83
CA ALA A 363 19.76 32.04 10.27
C ALA A 363 20.88 31.83 9.23
N PRO A 364 22.18 31.87 9.63
CA PRO A 364 23.31 31.69 8.73
C PRO A 364 23.25 30.46 7.80
N SER A 365 22.74 29.32 8.28
CA SER A 365 22.63 28.11 7.45
C SER A 365 21.71 28.25 6.24
N VAL A 366 20.83 29.26 6.21
CA VAL A 366 19.93 29.48 5.07
C VAL A 366 20.70 29.88 3.82
N TYR A 367 21.70 30.77 3.94
CA TYR A 367 22.41 31.35 2.80
C TYR A 367 23.82 30.78 2.60
N VAL A 368 24.37 30.05 3.57
CA VAL A 368 25.65 29.32 3.44
C VAL A 368 26.78 30.22 2.92
N GLU A 369 27.09 31.29 3.66
CA GLU A 369 28.17 32.25 3.36
C GLU A 369 28.05 33.00 2.01
N LYS A 370 26.94 32.82 1.28
CA LYS A 370 26.65 33.65 0.11
C LYS A 370 26.13 35.02 0.52
N ASN A 371 26.45 36.02 -0.30
CA ASN A 371 25.85 37.35 -0.23
C ASN A 371 24.42 37.39 -0.78
N THR A 372 23.82 36.24 -1.13
CA THR A 372 22.48 36.17 -1.71
C THR A 372 21.52 35.34 -0.86
N ILE A 373 20.23 35.69 -0.94
CA ILE A 373 19.13 34.97 -0.30
C ILE A 373 18.04 34.70 -1.34
N ALA A 374 17.54 33.46 -1.37
CA ALA A 374 16.46 33.06 -2.29
C ALA A 374 15.11 33.27 -1.61
N LEU A 375 14.31 34.21 -2.12
CA LEU A 375 13.00 34.58 -1.58
C LEU A 375 11.87 34.16 -2.52
N ARG A 376 10.68 33.91 -1.97
CA ARG A 376 9.46 33.60 -2.71
C ARG A 376 8.21 33.91 -1.88
N ILE A 377 7.14 34.40 -2.51
CA ILE A 377 5.80 34.40 -1.90
C ILE A 377 5.04 33.18 -2.45
N PRO A 378 4.74 32.16 -1.63
CA PRO A 378 4.05 30.94 -2.08
C PRO A 378 2.55 31.19 -2.30
N ASP A 379 1.97 30.56 -3.32
CA ASP A 379 0.53 30.58 -3.60
C ASP A 379 -0.22 29.40 -2.95
N SER A 380 0.09 29.11 -1.69
CA SER A 380 -0.60 28.08 -0.91
C SER A 380 -1.41 28.75 0.19
N LYS A 381 -2.75 28.60 0.15
CA LYS A 381 -3.63 29.14 1.20
C LYS A 381 -3.15 28.71 2.59
N PHE A 382 -2.85 27.42 2.77
CA PHE A 382 -2.42 26.87 4.05
C PHE A 382 -1.11 27.52 4.55
N VAL A 383 -0.13 27.73 3.66
CA VAL A 383 1.14 28.37 4.02
C VAL A 383 0.95 29.87 4.27
N LYS A 384 0.11 30.55 3.49
CA LYS A 384 -0.26 31.96 3.73
C LYS A 384 -0.88 32.13 5.11
N ASP A 385 -1.87 31.31 5.45
CA ASP A 385 -2.52 31.32 6.77
C ASP A 385 -1.51 31.09 7.92
N ILE A 386 -0.52 30.21 7.72
CA ILE A 386 0.59 30.01 8.69
C ILE A 386 1.44 31.28 8.81
N MET A 387 1.87 31.88 7.69
CA MET A 387 2.72 33.08 7.70
C MET A 387 2.02 34.27 8.35
N ASP A 388 0.71 34.41 8.12
CA ASP A 388 -0.12 35.46 8.74
C ASP A 388 -0.24 35.29 10.25
N LYS A 389 -0.23 34.06 10.77
CA LYS A 389 -0.26 33.83 12.23
C LYS A 389 1.12 33.79 12.87
N PHE A 390 2.13 33.31 12.14
CA PHE A 390 3.49 33.14 12.64
C PHE A 390 4.31 34.44 12.57
N GLN A 391 4.01 35.32 11.61
CA GLN A 391 4.61 36.66 11.42
C GLN A 391 6.15 36.66 11.26
N LYS A 392 6.74 35.53 10.86
CA LYS A 392 8.17 35.37 10.57
C LYS A 392 8.40 34.67 9.23
N PRO A 393 9.53 34.92 8.56
CA PRO A 393 9.89 34.21 7.33
C PRO A 393 10.12 32.72 7.60
N LEU A 394 9.77 31.88 6.63
CA LEU A 394 9.84 30.43 6.75
C LEU A 394 10.83 29.87 5.75
N THR A 395 11.82 29.09 6.18
CA THR A 395 12.65 28.36 5.21
C THR A 395 11.84 27.22 4.63
N ALA A 396 11.99 26.96 3.33
CA ALA A 396 11.21 25.94 2.65
C ALA A 396 12.07 25.13 1.69
N THR A 397 11.83 23.83 1.60
CA THR A 397 12.41 22.98 0.57
C THR A 397 11.49 21.80 0.31
N SER A 398 11.65 21.08 -0.79
CA SER A 398 10.82 19.90 -1.05
C SER A 398 11.00 18.85 0.04
N ALA A 399 9.92 18.22 0.46
CA ALA A 399 9.90 17.20 1.50
C ALA A 399 10.28 15.83 0.95
N ASN A 400 11.57 15.67 0.66
CA ASN A 400 12.17 14.43 0.23
C ASN A 400 13.65 14.41 0.64
N PRO A 401 14.24 13.24 0.91
CA PRO A 401 15.69 13.09 1.08
C PRO A 401 16.45 13.53 -0.17
N GLN A 402 17.71 13.92 -0.01
CA GLN A 402 18.58 14.29 -1.13
C GLN A 402 18.70 13.13 -2.14
N GLY A 403 18.61 13.45 -3.44
CA GLY A 403 18.67 12.47 -4.53
C GLY A 403 17.32 11.81 -4.85
N ILE A 404 16.32 11.92 -3.98
CA ILE A 404 14.98 11.42 -4.22
C ILE A 404 14.11 12.50 -4.93
N PRO A 405 13.21 12.15 -5.86
CA PRO A 405 12.28 13.11 -6.45
C PRO A 405 11.41 13.81 -5.42
N SER A 406 11.03 15.06 -5.69
CA SER A 406 9.97 15.74 -4.93
C SER A 406 8.61 15.10 -5.22
N THR A 407 7.69 15.18 -4.27
CA THR A 407 6.40 14.49 -4.37
C THR A 407 5.20 15.39 -4.06
N VAL A 408 4.11 15.14 -4.78
CA VAL A 408 2.76 15.66 -4.50
C VAL A 408 1.92 14.67 -3.70
N LYS A 409 2.42 13.43 -3.49
CA LYS A 409 1.66 12.35 -2.86
C LYS A 409 1.97 12.26 -1.38
N ILE A 410 0.93 12.24 -0.55
CA ILE A 410 1.12 12.16 0.91
C ILE A 410 1.78 10.83 1.32
N ASN A 411 1.48 9.75 0.60
CA ASN A 411 2.05 8.43 0.88
C ASN A 411 3.56 8.38 0.65
N ASP A 412 4.11 9.23 -0.22
CA ASP A 412 5.56 9.30 -0.44
C ASP A 412 6.25 9.97 0.75
N ILE A 413 5.66 11.02 1.35
CA ILE A 413 6.17 11.65 2.58
C ILE A 413 6.26 10.64 3.72
N PHE A 414 5.23 9.82 3.81
CA PHE A 414 5.12 8.73 4.73
C PHE A 414 6.18 7.66 4.51
N ASP A 415 6.54 7.36 3.27
CA ASP A 415 7.60 6.41 2.92
C ASP A 415 8.99 6.98 3.17
N TYR A 416 9.18 8.27 2.91
CA TYR A 416 10.47 8.93 3.05
C TYR A 416 10.93 9.07 4.51
N PHE A 417 10.00 9.33 5.44
CA PHE A 417 10.38 9.78 6.78
C PHE A 417 9.93 8.87 7.94
N GLU A 418 9.08 7.86 7.74
CA GLU A 418 8.58 7.03 8.87
C GLU A 418 9.68 6.25 9.58
N ASP A 419 10.59 5.63 8.82
CA ASP A 419 11.66 4.82 9.39
C ASP A 419 13.03 5.52 9.36
N SER A 420 13.05 6.80 8.95
CA SER A 420 14.26 7.61 9.01
C SER A 420 14.63 7.97 10.45
N GLN A 421 15.94 7.98 10.73
CA GLN A 421 16.47 8.48 12.01
C GLN A 421 16.15 9.97 12.21
N THR A 422 16.19 10.74 11.12
CA THR A 422 15.82 12.17 11.07
C THR A 422 14.51 12.35 10.31
N ARG A 423 13.55 13.06 10.90
CA ARG A 423 12.17 13.17 10.40
C ARG A 423 11.54 14.51 10.80
N PRO A 424 10.54 15.00 10.04
CA PRO A 424 9.74 16.14 10.48
C PRO A 424 9.01 15.81 11.78
N ASP A 425 8.78 16.82 12.59
CA ASP A 425 8.11 16.71 13.88
C ASP A 425 6.59 16.60 13.71
N LEU A 426 6.06 17.25 12.66
CA LEU A 426 4.65 17.22 12.28
C LEU A 426 4.50 17.08 10.76
N VAL A 427 3.57 16.23 10.33
CA VAL A 427 3.12 16.18 8.93
C VAL A 427 1.68 16.64 8.82
N VAL A 428 1.43 17.59 7.92
CA VAL A 428 0.10 18.08 7.59
C VAL A 428 -0.38 17.33 6.35
N ASP A 429 -1.37 16.46 6.52
CA ASP A 429 -1.96 15.62 5.49
C ASP A 429 -3.07 16.36 4.73
N ALA A 430 -2.83 16.71 3.48
CA ALA A 430 -3.84 17.26 2.57
C ALA A 430 -4.31 16.25 1.51
N GLY A 431 -3.91 14.98 1.61
CA GLY A 431 -4.03 14.01 0.52
C GLY A 431 -3.01 14.24 -0.59
N ASP A 432 -3.31 13.78 -1.79
CA ASP A 432 -2.48 14.05 -2.97
C ASP A 432 -2.74 15.48 -3.48
N LEU A 433 -1.67 16.24 -3.69
CA LEU A 433 -1.71 17.58 -4.26
C LEU A 433 -1.83 17.50 -5.80
N PRO A 434 -2.33 18.55 -6.45
CA PRO A 434 -2.31 18.64 -7.91
C PRO A 434 -0.89 18.48 -8.46
N ASP A 435 -0.77 17.81 -9.61
CA ASP A 435 0.52 17.65 -10.30
C ASP A 435 1.15 19.01 -10.58
N SER A 436 2.40 19.16 -10.16
CA SER A 436 3.10 20.44 -10.24
C SER A 436 4.61 20.24 -10.15
N ASN A 437 5.34 21.02 -10.93
CA ASN A 437 6.79 21.00 -10.93
C ASN A 437 7.38 21.95 -9.88
N PRO A 438 8.64 21.74 -9.45
CA PRO A 438 9.34 22.67 -8.57
C PRO A 438 9.46 24.08 -9.16
N SER A 439 9.60 25.10 -8.29
CA SER A 439 9.72 26.50 -8.72
C SER A 439 10.91 26.77 -9.65
N THR A 440 10.75 27.74 -10.55
CA THR A 440 11.87 28.34 -11.28
C THR A 440 12.66 29.25 -10.33
N ILE A 441 13.99 29.22 -10.43
CA ILE A 441 14.89 30.08 -9.64
C ILE A 441 15.59 31.04 -10.59
N ILE A 442 15.45 32.34 -10.34
CA ILE A 442 16.09 33.42 -11.09
C ILE A 442 17.00 34.19 -10.15
N ASP A 443 18.25 34.39 -10.56
CA ASP A 443 19.24 35.22 -9.88
C ASP A 443 19.09 36.68 -10.32
N PHE A 444 18.84 37.56 -9.37
CA PHE A 444 18.75 39.01 -9.53
C PHE A 444 19.92 39.73 -8.84
N SER A 445 20.89 39.01 -8.27
CA SER A 445 22.06 39.62 -7.62
C SER A 445 23.07 40.25 -8.60
N GLN A 446 22.83 40.11 -9.90
CA GLN A 446 23.67 40.63 -10.97
C GLN A 446 22.87 41.59 -11.86
N LYS A 447 23.56 42.51 -12.53
CA LYS A 447 22.94 43.52 -13.42
C LYS A 447 22.05 42.90 -14.53
N ARG A 448 22.30 41.66 -14.93
CA ARG A 448 21.43 40.89 -15.85
C ARG A 448 20.89 39.66 -15.12
N PRO A 449 19.56 39.53 -14.96
CA PRO A 449 18.99 38.37 -14.29
C PRO A 449 19.34 37.05 -15.00
N LYS A 450 19.61 36.00 -14.23
CA LYS A 450 20.00 34.67 -14.76
C LYS A 450 19.09 33.57 -14.21
N ILE A 451 18.52 32.76 -15.10
CA ILE A 451 17.77 31.57 -14.67
C ILE A 451 18.77 30.50 -14.18
N ILE A 452 18.73 30.20 -12.88
CA ILE A 452 19.55 29.15 -12.25
C ILE A 452 18.89 27.77 -12.42
N ARG A 453 17.56 27.72 -12.36
CA ARG A 453 16.77 26.49 -12.51
C ARG A 453 15.45 26.80 -13.18
N ARG A 454 15.04 26.01 -14.18
CA ARG A 454 13.69 26.04 -14.73
C ARG A 454 12.80 25.02 -14.03
N GLY A 455 11.68 25.47 -13.47
CA GLY A 455 10.51 24.60 -13.28
C GLY A 455 9.92 24.30 -14.65
N LYS A 456 9.60 23.04 -14.94
CA LYS A 456 8.97 22.66 -16.21
C LYS A 456 7.48 22.97 -16.20
#